data_AF-A0A090QIU6-F1
#
_entry.id   AF-A0A090QIU6-F1
#
_cell.length_a   1.000
_cell.length_b   1.000
_cell.length_c   1.000
_cell.angle_alpha   90.00
_cell.angle_beta   90.00
_cell.angle_gamma   90.00
#
_symmetry.space_group_name_H-M   'P 1'
#
loop_
_entity.id
_entity.type
_entity.pdbx_description
1 polymer ?
#
loop_
_entity_poly.entity_id
_entity_poly.type
_entity_poly.pdbx_seq_one_letter_code
_entity_poly.pdbx_strand_id
1 'polypeptide(L)'
;MGVVANDGIDDSKALINAVDELRAVDGSVILKLPAGKIILSDIIYIERSDFILRGAGSGENGTILYVPRPLMYVHDPEPLKELREYLMEFDKRQREEKNNIDLAFSQYAWSGGFIWTQVPGERVKSYLEKYERPVNVLAKVTSGKRGDFTVTVKNNNSLNVGDVIELQLFNKDGKEGEIVEELYKNADVNVGTHHFNFPDLPIVRQQLEIKLIDGNQVTFKSPLTISIETSYDAQIVEWKYLENVGIEKFSINFPMSPLVAHHVEQGFNGINLTRLYNSWVKDIVIVNADSGILTEEIANVTIQNITTRGEHYAHYTVAMAGVHNVLAENIIVENSAEHPLSFNTFSTKNVYKNCTIYKKPVLDQHSGANHQNLFDNITVHINELKGDSYPLFAGGGAGYWKPSHGGAYSTFWNINIVLESPHLLKDPVLLNGMLDGPHARVIGIHGNTSFLVKYEPLAYIKMTNQSLHDVPSLYDYQLNSR
;
A
#
# COMPACT_ATOMS: atom_id res chain seq x y z
N MET A 1 -16.56 -10.37 30.06
CA MET A 1 -15.58 -11.48 30.17
C MET A 1 -14.50 -11.21 29.15
N GLY A 2 -13.22 -11.28 29.55
CA GLY A 2 -12.10 -11.03 28.64
C GLY A 2 -11.79 -12.23 27.75
N VAL A 3 -10.85 -12.05 26.83
CA VAL A 3 -10.31 -13.10 25.94
C VAL A 3 -9.62 -14.21 26.75
N VAL A 4 -9.84 -15.47 26.39
CA VAL A 4 -9.25 -16.63 27.07
C VAL A 4 -8.57 -17.52 26.04
N ALA A 5 -7.24 -17.46 25.98
CA ALA A 5 -6.49 -18.28 25.03
C ALA A 5 -6.56 -19.78 25.36
N ASN A 6 -6.49 -20.61 24.31
CA ASN A 6 -6.41 -22.08 24.34
C ASN A 6 -7.61 -22.84 24.92
N ASP A 7 -8.78 -22.21 25.07
CA ASP A 7 -9.99 -22.89 25.54
C ASP A 7 -10.82 -23.54 24.42
N GLY A 8 -10.48 -23.22 23.16
CA GLY A 8 -11.17 -23.74 21.97
C GLY A 8 -12.49 -23.04 21.66
N ILE A 9 -12.80 -21.94 22.34
CA ILE A 9 -14.00 -21.13 22.17
C ILE A 9 -13.67 -19.92 21.30
N ASP A 10 -14.68 -19.39 20.61
CA ASP A 10 -14.55 -18.17 19.84
C ASP A 10 -14.44 -16.94 20.76
N ASP A 11 -13.38 -16.17 20.59
CA ASP A 11 -13.03 -14.99 21.39
C ASP A 11 -13.51 -13.67 20.76
N SER A 12 -14.07 -13.66 19.56
CA SER A 12 -14.37 -12.42 18.83
C SER A 12 -15.27 -11.50 19.64
N LYS A 13 -16.34 -12.02 20.25
CA LYS A 13 -17.23 -11.20 21.09
C LYS A 13 -16.53 -10.62 22.31
N ALA A 14 -15.65 -11.38 22.95
CA ALA A 14 -14.90 -10.92 24.12
C ALA A 14 -13.92 -9.81 23.75
N LEU A 15 -13.23 -9.96 22.61
CA LEU A 15 -12.29 -8.97 22.11
C LEU A 15 -12.99 -7.70 21.60
N ILE A 16 -14.09 -7.83 20.86
CA ILE A 16 -14.91 -6.68 20.40
C ILE A 16 -15.38 -5.88 21.61
N ASN A 17 -15.98 -6.54 22.61
CA ASN A 17 -16.44 -5.86 23.83
C ASN A 17 -15.27 -5.15 24.54
N ALA A 18 -14.10 -5.79 24.63
CA ALA A 18 -12.93 -5.16 25.24
C ALA A 18 -12.47 -3.92 24.46
N VAL A 19 -12.44 -3.96 23.13
CA VAL A 19 -12.07 -2.80 22.30
C VAL A 19 -13.12 -1.69 22.43
N ASP A 20 -14.41 -2.03 22.45
CA ASP A 20 -15.51 -1.08 22.57
C ASP A 20 -15.52 -0.37 23.93
N GLU A 21 -15.30 -1.11 25.03
CA GLU A 21 -15.15 -0.53 26.36
C GLU A 21 -13.98 0.46 26.43
N LEU A 22 -12.90 0.16 25.71
CA LEU A 22 -11.71 1.01 25.65
C LEU A 22 -11.91 2.27 24.82
N ARG A 23 -12.99 2.42 24.04
CA ARG A 23 -13.26 3.67 23.28
C ARG A 23 -13.49 4.88 24.17
N ALA A 24 -14.06 4.66 25.35
CA ALA A 24 -14.40 5.73 26.30
C ALA A 24 -13.26 6.10 27.25
N VAL A 25 -12.10 5.43 27.15
CA VAL A 25 -10.96 5.66 28.05
C VAL A 25 -10.12 6.83 27.55
N ASP A 26 -9.93 7.85 28.39
CA ASP A 26 -9.08 8.99 28.07
C ASP A 26 -7.59 8.60 27.98
N GLY A 27 -6.87 9.25 27.06
CA GLY A 27 -5.43 9.07 26.87
C GLY A 27 -5.04 7.73 26.23
N SER A 28 -3.75 7.42 26.24
CA SER A 28 -3.22 6.26 25.52
C SER A 28 -3.56 4.93 26.18
N VAL A 29 -3.97 3.95 25.36
CA VAL A 29 -4.40 2.62 25.80
C VAL A 29 -3.55 1.54 25.16
N ILE A 30 -3.19 0.52 25.94
CA ILE A 30 -2.55 -0.71 25.45
C ILE A 30 -3.44 -1.90 25.81
N LEU A 31 -4.11 -2.48 24.81
CA LEU A 31 -4.83 -3.74 24.94
C LEU A 31 -3.85 -4.89 24.73
N LYS A 32 -3.53 -5.60 25.81
CA LYS A 32 -2.64 -6.77 25.78
C LYS A 32 -3.42 -8.05 25.59
N LEU A 33 -3.07 -8.82 24.56
CA LEU A 33 -3.60 -10.16 24.34
C LEU A 33 -2.74 -11.19 25.09
N PRO A 34 -3.36 -12.24 25.67
CA PRO A 34 -2.63 -13.32 26.33
C PRO A 34 -1.80 -14.12 25.31
N ALA A 35 -0.77 -14.80 25.80
CA ALA A 35 -0.08 -15.83 25.03
C ALA A 35 -1.01 -17.03 24.79
N GLY A 36 -0.82 -17.71 23.66
CA GLY A 36 -1.65 -18.82 23.22
C GLY A 36 -2.57 -18.48 22.06
N LYS A 37 -3.39 -19.46 21.69
CA LYS A 37 -4.31 -19.40 20.57
C LYS A 37 -5.61 -18.71 20.97
N ILE A 38 -5.95 -17.63 20.27
CA ILE A 38 -7.20 -16.87 20.35
C ILE A 38 -7.96 -17.13 19.06
N ILE A 39 -9.24 -17.51 19.14
CA ILE A 39 -10.03 -17.84 17.94
C ILE A 39 -10.88 -16.63 17.56
N LEU A 40 -10.70 -16.11 16.35
CA LEU A 40 -11.51 -15.00 15.84
C LEU A 40 -12.35 -15.46 14.65
N SER A 41 -13.65 -15.19 14.67
CA SER A 41 -14.53 -15.39 13.50
C SER A 41 -15.34 -14.16 13.10
N ASP A 42 -15.01 -13.00 13.68
CA ASP A 42 -15.56 -11.69 13.35
C ASP A 42 -14.47 -10.61 13.35
N ILE A 43 -14.74 -9.49 12.69
CA ILE A 43 -13.79 -8.38 12.50
C ILE A 43 -13.60 -7.61 13.81
N ILE A 44 -12.35 -7.29 14.13
CA ILE A 44 -11.97 -6.43 15.24
C ILE A 44 -11.65 -5.03 14.70
N TYR A 45 -12.60 -4.12 14.87
CA TYR A 45 -12.43 -2.72 14.47
C TYR A 45 -11.67 -1.92 15.52
N ILE A 46 -10.63 -1.20 15.09
CA ILE A 46 -9.90 -0.22 15.90
C ILE A 46 -10.30 1.18 15.42
N GLU A 47 -11.03 1.91 16.26
CA GLU A 47 -11.74 3.13 15.86
C GLU A 47 -11.36 4.38 16.67
N ARG A 48 -10.19 4.35 17.32
CA ARG A 48 -9.68 5.46 18.14
C ARG A 48 -8.18 5.64 18.00
N SER A 49 -7.75 6.89 18.18
CA SER A 49 -6.33 7.26 18.33
C SER A 49 -5.76 6.78 19.67
N ASP A 50 -4.44 6.81 19.76
CA ASP A 50 -3.65 6.48 20.95
C ASP A 50 -3.93 5.07 21.48
N PHE A 51 -4.01 4.10 20.58
CA PHE A 51 -4.40 2.73 20.89
C PHE A 51 -3.38 1.72 20.37
N ILE A 52 -2.93 0.83 21.24
CA ILE A 52 -2.01 -0.25 20.89
C ILE A 52 -2.66 -1.59 21.15
N LEU A 53 -2.85 -2.39 20.08
CA LEU A 53 -3.14 -3.82 20.18
C LEU A 53 -1.82 -4.59 20.22
N ARG A 54 -1.52 -5.21 21.36
CA ARG A 54 -0.24 -5.88 21.61
C ARG A 54 -0.44 -7.33 22.02
N GLY A 55 0.16 -8.27 21.29
CA GLY A 55 0.26 -9.66 21.73
C GLY A 55 1.47 -9.93 22.64
N ALA A 56 1.58 -11.17 23.09
CA ALA A 56 2.68 -11.66 23.92
C ALA A 56 3.96 -12.01 23.13
N GLY A 57 3.95 -11.86 21.81
CA GLY A 57 5.04 -12.22 20.89
C GLY A 57 4.49 -12.85 19.59
N SER A 58 5.25 -12.78 18.50
CA SER A 58 4.89 -13.35 17.19
C SER A 58 5.37 -14.79 16.95
N GLY A 59 6.25 -15.29 17.82
CA GLY A 59 6.78 -16.66 17.76
C GLY A 59 5.85 -17.73 18.35
N GLU A 60 6.34 -18.98 18.41
CA GLU A 60 5.53 -20.17 18.79
C GLU A 60 4.88 -20.08 20.19
N ASN A 61 5.55 -19.43 21.15
CA ASN A 61 5.04 -19.24 22.52
C ASN A 61 4.28 -17.90 22.69
N GLY A 62 4.05 -17.19 21.60
CA GLY A 62 3.43 -15.88 21.57
C GLY A 62 1.90 -15.93 21.50
N THR A 63 1.32 -14.83 21.03
CA THR A 63 -0.12 -14.76 20.73
C THR A 63 -0.36 -15.24 19.30
N ILE A 64 -1.33 -16.14 19.13
CA ILE A 64 -1.76 -16.63 17.83
C ILE A 64 -3.23 -16.28 17.65
N LEU A 65 -3.52 -15.37 16.71
CA LEU A 65 -4.88 -15.11 16.23
C LEU A 65 -5.21 -16.16 15.18
N TYR A 66 -5.98 -17.17 15.55
CA TYR A 66 -6.42 -18.19 14.62
C TYR A 66 -7.80 -17.85 14.06
N VAL A 67 -7.89 -17.77 12.75
CA VAL A 67 -9.11 -17.39 12.04
C VAL A 67 -9.60 -18.60 11.24
N PRO A 68 -10.63 -19.33 11.71
CA PRO A 68 -11.03 -20.60 11.11
C PRO A 68 -11.88 -20.43 9.84
N ARG A 69 -12.44 -19.24 9.60
CA ARG A 69 -13.35 -18.96 8.49
C ARG A 69 -12.98 -17.63 7.83
N PRO A 70 -13.07 -17.54 6.50
CA PRO A 70 -12.76 -16.31 5.76
C PRO A 70 -13.85 -15.24 5.91
N LEU A 71 -13.53 -14.00 5.52
CA LEU A 71 -14.45 -12.85 5.61
C LEU A 71 -15.76 -13.02 4.83
N MET A 72 -15.83 -13.89 3.82
CA MET A 72 -17.11 -14.19 3.16
C MET A 72 -18.19 -14.80 4.09
N TYR A 73 -17.82 -15.26 5.29
CA TYR A 73 -18.76 -15.74 6.31
C TYR A 73 -19.07 -14.73 7.41
N VAL A 74 -18.39 -13.56 7.43
CA VAL A 74 -18.78 -12.48 8.35
C VAL A 74 -19.96 -11.70 7.78
N HIS A 75 -20.62 -10.91 8.63
CA HIS A 75 -21.59 -9.95 8.13
C HIS A 75 -20.90 -8.98 7.18
N ASP A 76 -21.57 -8.64 6.08
CA ASP A 76 -21.07 -7.68 5.10
C ASP A 76 -20.64 -6.36 5.78
N PRO A 77 -19.37 -5.96 5.67
CA PRO A 77 -18.91 -4.72 6.28
C PRO A 77 -19.57 -3.51 5.61
N GLU A 78 -20.13 -2.59 6.41
CA GLU A 78 -20.66 -1.33 5.91
C GLU A 78 -19.64 -0.52 5.09
N PRO A 79 -18.35 -0.41 5.48
CA PRO A 79 -17.36 0.32 4.68
C PRO A 79 -17.14 -0.22 3.26
N LEU A 80 -17.48 -1.49 3.00
CA LEU A 80 -17.35 -2.10 1.67
C LEU A 80 -18.65 -2.10 0.87
N LYS A 81 -19.74 -1.50 1.39
CA LYS A 81 -21.02 -1.46 0.69
C LYS A 81 -20.90 -0.87 -0.71
N GLU A 82 -20.24 0.28 -0.81
CA GLU A 82 -20.02 0.95 -2.10
C GLU A 82 -19.19 0.08 -3.05
N LEU A 83 -18.14 -0.59 -2.55
CA LEU A 83 -17.34 -1.50 -3.35
C LEU A 83 -18.18 -2.66 -3.88
N ARG A 84 -19.01 -3.30 -3.04
CA ARG A 84 -19.91 -4.38 -3.49
C ARG A 84 -20.84 -3.91 -4.61
N GLU A 85 -21.44 -2.74 -4.46
CA GLU A 85 -22.31 -2.16 -5.49
C GLU A 85 -21.55 -1.85 -6.78
N TYR A 86 -20.34 -1.29 -6.68
CA TYR A 86 -19.48 -1.03 -7.83
C TYR A 86 -19.14 -2.31 -8.61
N LEU A 87 -18.79 -3.39 -7.91
CA LEU A 87 -18.45 -4.66 -8.54
C LEU A 87 -19.64 -5.25 -9.30
N MET A 88 -20.85 -5.12 -8.75
CA MET A 88 -22.09 -5.56 -9.40
C MET A 88 -22.49 -4.65 -10.57
N GLU A 89 -22.47 -3.33 -10.39
CA GLU A 89 -22.92 -2.34 -11.37
C GLU A 89 -22.08 -2.40 -12.66
N PHE A 90 -20.77 -2.63 -12.53
CA PHE A 90 -19.85 -2.70 -13.67
C PHE A 90 -19.50 -4.13 -14.09
N ASP A 91 -20.23 -5.14 -13.61
CA ASP A 91 -20.03 -6.56 -13.93
C ASP A 91 -18.54 -6.97 -13.86
N LYS A 92 -17.88 -6.61 -12.75
CA LYS A 92 -16.46 -6.89 -12.53
C LYS A 92 -16.28 -8.37 -12.23
N ARG A 93 -15.65 -9.09 -13.17
CA ARG A 93 -15.57 -10.55 -13.15
C ARG A 93 -14.22 -11.06 -13.59
N GLN A 94 -13.78 -12.14 -12.96
CA GLN A 94 -12.65 -12.93 -13.37
C GLN A 94 -13.11 -13.92 -14.43
N ARG A 95 -12.50 -13.84 -15.61
CA ARG A 95 -12.83 -14.66 -16.76
C ARG A 95 -11.58 -15.39 -17.25
N GLU A 96 -11.58 -16.71 -17.11
CA GLU A 96 -10.47 -17.57 -17.58
C GLU A 96 -11.05 -18.75 -18.36
N GLU A 97 -11.04 -18.66 -19.69
CA GLU A 97 -11.60 -19.68 -20.57
C GLU A 97 -10.95 -21.05 -20.35
N LYS A 98 -9.61 -21.09 -20.23
CA LYS A 98 -8.85 -22.34 -20.03
C LYS A 98 -9.23 -23.10 -18.77
N ASN A 99 -9.61 -22.37 -17.73
CA ASN A 99 -9.94 -22.94 -16.41
C ASN A 99 -11.47 -22.98 -16.18
N ASN A 100 -12.26 -22.60 -17.18
CA ASN A 100 -13.73 -22.45 -17.09
C ASN A 100 -14.17 -21.57 -15.90
N ILE A 101 -13.50 -20.42 -15.74
CA ILE A 101 -13.81 -19.45 -14.68
C ILE A 101 -14.59 -18.30 -15.28
N ASP A 102 -15.77 -18.06 -14.72
CA ASP A 102 -16.56 -16.85 -14.93
C ASP A 102 -17.23 -16.50 -13.60
N LEU A 103 -16.51 -15.76 -12.75
CA LEU A 103 -16.89 -15.47 -11.37
C LEU A 103 -16.82 -13.96 -11.10
N ALA A 104 -17.73 -13.45 -10.26
CA ALA A 104 -17.67 -12.06 -9.80
C ALA A 104 -16.43 -11.84 -8.94
N PHE A 105 -15.80 -10.67 -9.09
CA PHE A 105 -14.72 -10.26 -8.21
C PHE A 105 -15.20 -10.23 -6.75
N SER A 106 -14.35 -10.70 -5.85
CA SER A 106 -14.55 -10.64 -4.41
C SER A 106 -14.22 -9.23 -3.91
N GLN A 107 -15.05 -8.69 -3.02
CA GLN A 107 -14.70 -7.46 -2.28
C GLN A 107 -13.40 -7.63 -1.49
N TYR A 108 -13.05 -8.86 -1.12
CA TYR A 108 -11.87 -9.16 -0.31
C TYR A 108 -10.58 -9.34 -1.12
N ALA A 109 -10.63 -9.19 -2.44
CA ALA A 109 -9.45 -9.26 -3.31
C ALA A 109 -8.43 -8.14 -3.00
N TRP A 110 -8.89 -6.97 -2.54
CA TRP A 110 -8.02 -5.84 -2.20
C TRP A 110 -8.54 -5.00 -1.03
N SER A 111 -9.47 -5.54 -0.24
CA SER A 111 -10.01 -4.81 0.92
C SER A 111 -10.45 -5.74 2.05
N GLY A 112 -10.65 -5.18 3.25
CA GLY A 112 -11.10 -5.92 4.43
C GLY A 112 -9.99 -6.73 5.10
N GLY A 113 -10.13 -6.95 6.40
CA GLY A 113 -9.20 -7.72 7.23
C GLY A 113 -9.83 -8.02 8.59
N PHE A 114 -9.35 -9.06 9.27
CA PHE A 114 -9.85 -9.43 10.61
C PHE A 114 -9.42 -8.44 11.70
N ILE A 115 -8.30 -7.74 11.51
CA ILE A 115 -7.95 -6.55 12.29
C ILE A 115 -8.09 -5.35 11.36
N TRP A 116 -8.94 -4.39 11.69
CA TRP A 116 -9.27 -3.30 10.77
C TRP A 116 -9.32 -1.95 11.49
N THR A 117 -8.46 -1.01 11.09
CA THR A 117 -8.56 0.38 11.57
C THR A 117 -9.52 1.19 10.71
N GLN A 118 -10.40 1.99 11.32
CA GLN A 118 -11.27 2.90 10.57
C GLN A 118 -11.66 4.13 11.39
N VAL A 119 -11.97 5.24 10.70
CA VAL A 119 -12.72 6.34 11.30
C VAL A 119 -14.19 6.11 11.00
N PRO A 120 -15.05 5.88 12.01
CA PRO A 120 -16.45 5.51 11.78
C PRO A 120 -17.20 6.53 10.93
N GLY A 121 -17.91 6.01 9.93
CA GLY A 121 -18.69 6.82 9.00
C GLY A 121 -17.88 7.53 7.91
N GLU A 122 -16.55 7.53 7.97
CA GLU A 122 -15.72 8.12 6.91
C GLU A 122 -15.59 7.19 5.71
N ARG A 123 -15.57 7.79 4.52
CA ARG A 123 -15.48 7.08 3.24
C ARG A 123 -14.01 6.96 2.84
N VAL A 124 -13.51 5.73 2.68
CA VAL A 124 -12.07 5.49 2.42
C VAL A 124 -11.73 5.48 0.92
N LYS A 125 -12.65 5.05 0.05
CA LYS A 125 -12.37 5.00 -1.38
C LYS A 125 -13.61 5.33 -2.19
N SER A 126 -13.41 6.15 -3.21
CA SER A 126 -14.46 6.50 -4.15
C SER A 126 -14.53 5.49 -5.29
N TYR A 127 -15.73 4.96 -5.52
CA TYR A 127 -16.05 4.07 -6.64
C TYR A 127 -17.26 4.55 -7.44
N LEU A 128 -18.27 5.12 -6.78
CA LEU A 128 -19.54 5.53 -7.39
C LEU A 128 -19.93 6.95 -6.99
N GLU A 129 -20.34 7.75 -7.98
CA GLU A 129 -20.70 9.16 -7.81
C GLU A 129 -21.84 9.37 -6.79
N LYS A 130 -22.79 8.44 -6.71
CA LYS A 130 -23.94 8.52 -5.77
C LYS A 130 -23.54 8.50 -4.29
N TYR A 131 -22.31 8.09 -3.97
CA TYR A 131 -21.76 8.10 -2.61
C TYR A 131 -20.86 9.31 -2.33
N GLU A 132 -20.65 10.20 -3.31
CA GLU A 132 -19.88 11.42 -3.10
C GLU A 132 -20.49 12.30 -2.00
N ARG A 133 -19.61 12.86 -1.18
CA ARG A 133 -19.98 13.71 -0.05
C ARG A 133 -19.24 15.05 -0.17
N PRO A 134 -19.87 16.17 0.20
CA PRO A 134 -19.17 17.43 0.32
C PRO A 134 -17.96 17.29 1.25
N VAL A 135 -16.80 17.74 0.78
CA VAL A 135 -15.58 17.82 1.58
C VAL A 135 -15.47 19.20 2.24
N ASN A 136 -14.88 19.24 3.43
CA ASN A 136 -14.60 20.50 4.11
C ASN A 136 -13.32 21.12 3.53
N VAL A 137 -13.48 22.06 2.59
CA VAL A 137 -12.36 22.77 1.96
C VAL A 137 -11.86 23.87 2.89
N LEU A 138 -10.62 23.73 3.36
CA LEU A 138 -9.99 24.66 4.29
C LEU A 138 -9.33 25.84 3.57
N ALA A 139 -8.71 25.58 2.41
CA ALA A 139 -8.08 26.63 1.60
C ALA A 139 -7.96 26.22 0.12
N LYS A 140 -7.97 27.22 -0.78
CA LYS A 140 -7.56 27.03 -2.18
C LYS A 140 -6.06 27.31 -2.32
N VAL A 141 -5.37 26.45 -3.04
CA VAL A 141 -3.92 26.55 -3.29
C VAL A 141 -3.72 27.13 -4.69
N THR A 142 -2.78 28.06 -4.84
CA THR A 142 -2.52 28.74 -6.12
C THR A 142 -1.19 28.37 -6.75
N SER A 143 -0.20 27.99 -5.94
CA SER A 143 1.12 27.62 -6.46
C SER A 143 1.97 26.87 -5.42
N GLY A 144 2.96 26.14 -5.91
CA GLY A 144 3.95 25.40 -5.13
C GLY A 144 4.90 24.67 -6.06
N LYS A 145 6.17 24.48 -5.68
CA LYS A 145 7.14 23.79 -6.53
C LYS A 145 7.37 22.38 -6.04
N ARG A 146 7.47 21.42 -6.97
CA ARG A 146 7.89 20.06 -6.65
C ARG A 146 9.20 20.06 -5.86
N GLY A 147 9.25 19.30 -4.77
CA GLY A 147 10.43 19.20 -3.90
C GLY A 147 10.54 20.32 -2.86
N ASP A 148 9.81 21.43 -3.01
CA ASP A 148 9.70 22.45 -1.97
C ASP A 148 8.68 22.02 -0.90
N PHE A 149 8.72 22.69 0.25
CA PHE A 149 7.87 22.42 1.40
C PHE A 149 6.74 23.44 1.55
N THR A 150 6.65 24.43 0.65
CA THR A 150 5.75 25.57 0.80
C THR A 150 4.80 25.69 -0.37
N VAL A 151 3.55 26.01 -0.05
CA VAL A 151 2.53 26.41 -1.01
C VAL A 151 2.01 27.81 -0.72
N THR A 152 1.52 28.47 -1.75
CA THR A 152 0.74 29.71 -1.61
C THR A 152 -0.75 29.38 -1.61
N VAL A 153 -1.48 29.88 -0.61
CA VAL A 153 -2.93 29.73 -0.48
C VAL A 153 -3.65 31.06 -0.72
N LYS A 154 -4.91 31.03 -1.15
CA LYS A 154 -5.74 32.25 -1.29
C LYS A 154 -6.05 32.91 0.06
N ASN A 155 -6.26 32.10 1.09
CA ASN A 155 -6.45 32.51 2.48
C ASN A 155 -6.07 31.34 3.41
N ASN A 156 -5.82 31.63 4.68
CA ASN A 156 -5.40 30.66 5.69
C ASN A 156 -6.34 30.60 6.91
N ASN A 157 -7.50 31.26 6.86
CA ASN A 157 -8.33 31.53 8.03
C ASN A 157 -8.83 30.27 8.76
N SER A 158 -8.83 29.13 8.06
CA SER A 158 -9.26 27.82 8.57
C SER A 158 -8.10 26.84 8.75
N LEU A 159 -6.85 27.31 8.70
CA LEU A 159 -5.64 26.49 8.84
C LEU A 159 -4.91 26.83 10.13
N ASN A 160 -4.43 25.82 10.84
CA ASN A 160 -3.61 25.97 12.03
C ASN A 160 -2.28 25.22 11.88
N VAL A 161 -1.26 25.71 12.57
CA VAL A 161 0.01 24.99 12.69
C VAL A 161 -0.23 23.72 13.50
N GLY A 162 0.26 22.58 12.99
CA GLY A 162 0.03 21.25 13.56
C GLY A 162 -1.13 20.48 12.92
N ASP A 163 -1.97 21.13 12.12
CA ASP A 163 -3.05 20.43 11.39
C ASP A 163 -2.45 19.43 10.40
N VAL A 164 -3.01 18.22 10.36
CA VAL A 164 -2.77 17.25 9.30
C VAL A 164 -3.93 17.34 8.31
N ILE A 165 -3.60 17.68 7.08
CA ILE A 165 -4.57 17.95 6.01
C ILE A 165 -4.38 16.98 4.84
N GLU A 166 -5.34 16.96 3.91
CA GLU A 166 -5.13 16.38 2.59
C GLU A 166 -5.06 17.48 1.53
N LEU A 167 -3.93 17.52 0.80
CA LEU A 167 -3.74 18.33 -0.38
C LEU A 167 -4.24 17.55 -1.60
N GLN A 168 -5.19 18.13 -2.32
CA GLN A 168 -5.85 17.55 -3.49
C GLN A 168 -5.57 18.39 -4.73
N LEU A 169 -5.13 17.75 -5.82
CA LEU A 169 -4.95 18.38 -7.12
C LEU A 169 -5.83 17.68 -8.17
N PHE A 170 -6.47 18.48 -9.01
CA PHE A 170 -7.50 18.04 -9.95
C PHE A 170 -7.10 18.35 -11.38
N ASN A 171 -7.39 17.45 -12.31
CA ASN A 171 -7.27 17.74 -13.73
C ASN A 171 -8.60 18.27 -14.28
N LYS A 172 -8.68 19.58 -14.52
CA LYS A 172 -9.88 20.23 -15.07
C LYS A 172 -9.86 20.37 -16.59
N ASP A 173 -8.70 20.25 -17.22
CA ASP A 173 -8.48 20.54 -18.65
C ASP A 173 -8.55 19.29 -19.54
N GLY A 174 -9.03 18.18 -18.99
CA GLY A 174 -9.16 16.95 -19.74
C GLY A 174 -7.81 16.34 -20.13
N LYS A 175 -7.74 15.72 -21.31
CA LYS A 175 -6.60 14.86 -21.69
C LYS A 175 -5.27 15.64 -21.78
N GLU A 176 -5.33 16.91 -22.16
CA GLU A 176 -4.17 17.78 -22.36
C GLU A 176 -3.83 18.60 -21.09
N GLY A 177 -4.36 18.21 -19.93
CA GLY A 177 -4.10 18.92 -18.68
C GLY A 177 -2.64 18.85 -18.25
N GLU A 178 -2.04 19.99 -17.95
CA GLU A 178 -0.62 20.13 -17.58
C GLU A 178 -0.22 19.29 -16.35
N ILE A 179 -1.16 18.96 -15.47
CA ILE A 179 -0.92 18.06 -14.33
C ILE A 179 -0.57 16.63 -14.77
N VAL A 180 -1.13 16.16 -15.89
CA VAL A 180 -0.80 14.85 -16.47
C VAL A 180 0.62 14.87 -17.03
N GLU A 181 0.99 15.96 -17.72
CA GLU A 181 2.36 16.21 -18.19
C GLU A 181 3.35 16.25 -17.02
N GLU A 182 2.99 16.90 -15.92
CA GLU A 182 3.83 16.99 -14.72
C GLU A 182 4.02 15.62 -14.04
N LEU A 183 2.98 14.80 -13.98
CA LEU A 183 3.02 13.43 -13.44
C LEU A 183 3.92 12.51 -14.25
N TYR A 184 3.83 12.56 -15.58
CA TYR A 184 4.51 11.62 -16.48
C TYR A 184 5.75 12.20 -17.19
N LYS A 185 6.06 13.47 -16.95
CA LYS A 185 7.21 14.21 -17.49
C LYS A 185 7.32 14.09 -19.01
N ASN A 186 6.21 14.32 -19.70
CA ASN A 186 6.08 14.28 -21.16
C ASN A 186 6.56 12.97 -21.80
N ALA A 187 6.49 11.87 -21.07
CA ALA A 187 6.75 10.55 -21.64
C ALA A 187 5.60 10.14 -22.57
N ASP A 188 5.95 9.48 -23.67
CA ASP A 188 4.99 8.87 -24.59
C ASP A 188 4.42 7.58 -23.97
N VAL A 189 3.35 7.73 -23.20
CA VAL A 189 2.66 6.64 -22.50
C VAL A 189 1.15 6.75 -22.69
N ASN A 190 0.48 5.60 -22.67
CA ASN A 190 -0.99 5.58 -22.72
C ASN A 190 -1.59 5.99 -21.37
N VAL A 191 -2.00 7.25 -21.27
CA VAL A 191 -2.71 7.77 -20.10
C VAL A 191 -4.18 7.31 -20.13
N GLY A 192 -4.58 6.59 -19.09
CA GLY A 192 -5.94 6.07 -18.93
C GLY A 192 -6.95 7.16 -18.60
N THR A 193 -8.21 6.92 -18.99
CA THR A 193 -9.31 7.90 -18.93
C THR A 193 -9.58 8.48 -17.55
N HIS A 194 -9.25 7.77 -16.46
CA HIS A 194 -9.51 8.27 -15.11
C HIS A 194 -8.61 9.44 -14.68
N HIS A 195 -7.59 9.77 -15.48
CA HIS A 195 -6.79 10.99 -15.27
C HIS A 195 -7.48 12.25 -15.78
N PHE A 196 -8.49 12.15 -16.65
CA PHE A 196 -9.02 13.31 -17.37
C PHE A 196 -10.53 13.33 -17.62
N ASN A 197 -11.24 12.21 -17.45
CA ASN A 197 -12.70 12.18 -17.64
C ASN A 197 -13.48 12.62 -16.39
N PHE A 198 -12.82 12.70 -15.22
CA PHE A 198 -13.47 12.99 -13.95
C PHE A 198 -12.83 14.25 -13.35
N PRO A 199 -13.28 15.46 -13.77
CA PRO A 199 -12.64 16.71 -13.33
C PRO A 199 -12.74 16.91 -11.81
N ASP A 200 -13.73 16.32 -11.15
CA ASP A 200 -13.92 16.42 -9.70
C ASP A 200 -13.23 15.31 -8.90
N LEU A 201 -12.52 14.39 -9.58
CA LEU A 201 -11.67 13.39 -8.94
C LEU A 201 -10.26 13.96 -8.77
N PRO A 202 -9.74 14.07 -7.54
CA PRO A 202 -8.35 14.46 -7.36
C PRO A 202 -7.43 13.32 -7.83
N ILE A 203 -6.55 13.63 -8.78
CA ILE A 203 -5.62 12.65 -9.37
C ILE A 203 -4.28 12.60 -8.63
N VAL A 204 -4.01 13.61 -7.78
CA VAL A 204 -2.91 13.61 -6.82
C VAL A 204 -3.45 14.01 -5.45
N ARG A 205 -3.09 13.20 -4.44
CA ARG A 205 -3.46 13.39 -3.04
C ARG A 205 -2.21 13.24 -2.17
N GLN A 206 -2.04 14.13 -1.20
CA GLN A 206 -0.93 14.09 -0.25
C GLN A 206 -1.42 14.48 1.15
N GLN A 207 -1.22 13.63 2.14
CA GLN A 207 -1.48 13.99 3.53
C GLN A 207 -0.24 14.66 4.13
N LEU A 208 -0.41 15.89 4.64
CA LEU A 208 0.68 16.77 5.04
C LEU A 208 0.38 17.43 6.39
N GLU A 209 1.38 17.53 7.27
CA GLU A 209 1.30 18.31 8.50
C GLU A 209 1.81 19.74 8.27
N ILE A 210 1.03 20.72 8.71
CA ILE A 210 1.38 22.15 8.64
C ILE A 210 2.44 22.47 9.70
N LYS A 211 3.61 22.92 9.26
CA LYS A 211 4.72 23.33 10.11
C LYS A 211 4.70 24.82 10.45
N LEU A 212 4.34 25.66 9.48
CA LEU A 212 4.36 27.12 9.62
C LEU A 212 3.31 27.75 8.69
N ILE A 213 2.71 28.85 9.16
CA ILE A 213 1.87 29.73 8.36
C ILE A 213 2.44 31.14 8.49
N ASP A 214 2.80 31.75 7.37
CA ASP A 214 3.28 33.15 7.29
C ASP A 214 2.50 33.89 6.19
N GLY A 215 1.49 34.65 6.59
CA GLY A 215 0.51 35.20 5.65
C GLY A 215 -0.08 34.09 4.78
N ASN A 216 -0.04 34.27 3.46
CA ASN A 216 -0.58 33.30 2.50
C ASN A 216 0.38 32.14 2.17
N GLN A 217 1.52 32.03 2.84
CA GLN A 217 2.46 30.92 2.65
C GLN A 217 2.25 29.88 3.74
N VAL A 218 2.02 28.63 3.33
CA VAL A 218 1.87 27.48 4.22
C VAL A 218 3.03 26.53 3.97
N THR A 219 3.82 26.26 5.00
CA THR A 219 4.95 25.32 4.94
C THR A 219 4.58 24.02 5.64
N PHE A 220 4.85 22.89 4.99
CA PHE A 220 4.60 21.55 5.48
C PHE A 220 5.86 20.88 6.04
N LYS A 221 5.71 19.74 6.72
CA LYS A 221 6.83 18.87 7.15
C LYS A 221 7.34 17.93 6.05
N SER A 222 6.62 17.77 4.95
CA SER A 222 6.99 16.96 3.79
C SER A 222 7.01 17.80 2.52
N PRO A 223 7.89 17.49 1.55
CA PRO A 223 7.94 18.21 0.29
C PRO A 223 6.78 17.80 -0.62
N LEU A 224 6.40 18.69 -1.54
CA LEU A 224 5.41 18.43 -2.58
C LEU A 224 5.93 17.40 -3.59
N THR A 225 5.12 16.41 -3.92
CA THR A 225 5.48 15.39 -4.93
C THR A 225 5.40 15.90 -6.37
N ILE A 226 4.53 16.86 -6.67
CA ILE A 226 4.50 17.57 -7.95
C ILE A 226 4.37 19.07 -7.74
N SER A 227 4.70 19.86 -8.75
CA SER A 227 4.42 21.29 -8.73
C SER A 227 2.91 21.54 -8.70
N ILE A 228 2.53 22.75 -8.29
CA ILE A 228 1.17 23.26 -8.36
C ILE A 228 1.27 24.52 -9.20
N GLU A 229 0.60 24.50 -10.35
CA GLU A 229 0.54 25.61 -11.30
C GLU A 229 -0.88 26.19 -11.32
N THR A 230 -1.04 27.39 -11.88
CA THR A 230 -2.34 28.06 -11.95
C THR A 230 -3.27 27.48 -13.01
N SER A 231 -2.78 26.58 -13.86
CA SER A 231 -3.53 25.93 -14.93
C SER A 231 -4.52 24.87 -14.41
N TYR A 232 -4.27 24.29 -13.24
CA TYR A 232 -5.15 23.29 -12.64
C TYR A 232 -5.54 23.62 -11.20
N ASP A 233 -6.62 23.00 -10.76
CA ASP A 233 -7.18 23.26 -9.44
C ASP A 233 -6.44 22.50 -8.35
N ALA A 234 -6.14 23.20 -7.26
CA ALA A 234 -5.58 22.61 -6.05
C ALA A 234 -6.27 23.16 -4.79
N GLN A 235 -6.45 22.30 -3.79
CA GLN A 235 -7.07 22.69 -2.53
C GLN A 235 -6.55 21.87 -1.36
N ILE A 236 -6.69 22.45 -0.16
CA ILE A 236 -6.46 21.79 1.12
C ILE A 236 -7.83 21.46 1.70
N VAL A 237 -8.05 20.21 2.07
CA VAL A 237 -9.26 19.74 2.74
C VAL A 237 -8.94 19.16 4.12
N GLU A 238 -9.94 19.17 4.98
CA GLU A 238 -9.91 18.40 6.23
C GLU A 238 -9.78 16.91 5.90
N TRP A 239 -8.83 16.25 6.57
CA TRP A 239 -8.67 14.80 6.50
C TRP A 239 -8.89 14.24 7.89
N LYS A 240 -9.89 13.36 8.03
CA LYS A 240 -10.13 12.65 9.29
C LYS A 240 -9.35 11.35 9.32
N TYR A 241 -8.62 11.15 10.42
CA TYR A 241 -7.72 10.03 10.62
C TYR A 241 -7.68 9.66 12.12
N LEU A 242 -7.17 8.46 12.39
CA LEU A 242 -6.67 8.06 13.70
C LEU A 242 -5.16 8.25 13.74
N GLU A 243 -4.61 8.53 14.91
CA GLU A 243 -3.17 8.67 15.11
C GLU A 243 -2.64 7.85 16.27
N ASN A 244 -1.34 7.58 16.28
CA ASN A 244 -0.65 6.81 17.32
C ASN A 244 -1.27 5.42 17.53
N VAL A 245 -1.70 4.77 16.44
CA VAL A 245 -2.25 3.40 16.48
C VAL A 245 -1.13 2.39 16.25
N GLY A 246 -1.00 1.43 17.17
CA GLY A 246 0.00 0.36 17.11
C GLY A 246 -0.65 -1.02 17.02
N ILE A 247 -0.18 -1.86 16.10
CA ILE A 247 -0.57 -3.27 16.01
C ILE A 247 0.71 -4.12 16.06
N GLU A 248 0.91 -4.89 17.13
CA GLU A 248 2.23 -5.52 17.32
C GLU A 248 2.28 -6.83 18.11
N LYS A 249 3.31 -7.64 17.81
CA LYS A 249 3.74 -8.79 18.60
C LYS A 249 2.75 -9.96 18.66
N PHE A 250 2.24 -10.41 17.53
CA PHE A 250 1.42 -11.62 17.44
C PHE A 250 1.52 -12.25 16.04
N SER A 251 1.00 -13.47 15.90
CA SER A 251 0.82 -14.12 14.60
C SER A 251 -0.66 -14.20 14.22
N ILE A 252 -0.97 -14.20 12.93
CA ILE A 252 -2.30 -14.45 12.38
C ILE A 252 -2.22 -15.73 11.54
N ASN A 253 -3.01 -16.73 11.90
CA ASN A 253 -2.99 -18.03 11.25
C ASN A 253 -4.35 -18.34 10.62
N PHE A 254 -4.33 -18.64 9.33
CA PHE A 254 -5.47 -19.12 8.58
C PHE A 254 -5.32 -20.62 8.26
N PRO A 255 -6.43 -21.36 8.14
CA PRO A 255 -6.39 -22.71 7.58
C PRO A 255 -5.97 -22.66 6.12
N MET A 256 -5.43 -23.76 5.60
CA MET A 256 -5.18 -23.89 4.16
C MET A 256 -6.52 -23.87 3.41
N SER A 257 -6.61 -23.04 2.38
CA SER A 257 -7.77 -22.93 1.49
C SER A 257 -7.38 -23.17 0.03
N PRO A 258 -8.29 -23.71 -0.81
CA PRO A 258 -8.06 -23.84 -2.24
C PRO A 258 -7.94 -22.46 -2.92
N LEU A 259 -6.94 -22.29 -3.79
CA LEU A 259 -6.89 -21.18 -4.73
C LEU A 259 -7.95 -21.38 -5.81
N VAL A 260 -8.86 -20.41 -5.98
CA VAL A 260 -9.90 -20.46 -7.01
C VAL A 260 -9.43 -19.77 -8.29
N ALA A 261 -9.15 -18.47 -8.22
CA ALA A 261 -8.64 -17.65 -9.31
C ALA A 261 -8.14 -16.30 -8.76
N HIS A 262 -7.55 -15.47 -9.61
CA HIS A 262 -7.24 -14.08 -9.26
C HIS A 262 -8.54 -13.26 -9.04
N HIS A 263 -8.55 -12.38 -8.03
CA HIS A 263 -9.64 -11.47 -7.66
C HIS A 263 -10.91 -12.13 -7.10
N VAL A 264 -10.89 -13.43 -6.80
CA VAL A 264 -12.06 -14.18 -6.28
C VAL A 264 -11.76 -14.81 -4.91
N GLU A 265 -10.84 -14.20 -4.17
CA GLU A 265 -10.38 -14.65 -2.86
C GLU A 265 -11.52 -14.69 -1.85
N GLN A 266 -11.49 -15.67 -0.94
CA GLN A 266 -12.56 -15.87 0.04
C GLN A 266 -12.50 -14.83 1.16
N GLY A 267 -11.33 -14.23 1.38
CA GLY A 267 -11.08 -13.17 2.36
C GLY A 267 -10.43 -13.68 3.63
N PHE A 268 -9.43 -14.55 3.53
CA PHE A 268 -8.46 -14.81 4.59
C PHE A 268 -7.46 -13.65 4.71
N ASN A 269 -7.98 -12.45 5.01
CA ASN A 269 -7.20 -11.22 5.05
C ASN A 269 -6.82 -10.87 6.49
N GLY A 270 -5.53 -10.64 6.76
CA GLY A 270 -5.01 -10.37 8.11
C GLY A 270 -5.42 -9.01 8.65
N ILE A 271 -4.73 -7.97 8.17
CA ILE A 271 -4.85 -6.60 8.67
C ILE A 271 -5.27 -5.68 7.53
N ASN A 272 -6.27 -4.82 7.75
CA ASN A 272 -6.63 -3.75 6.84
C ASN A 272 -6.48 -2.39 7.53
N LEU A 273 -5.47 -1.62 7.13
CA LEU A 273 -5.20 -0.30 7.69
C LEU A 273 -5.90 0.76 6.87
N THR A 274 -6.88 1.43 7.46
CA THR A 274 -7.51 2.60 6.83
C THR A 274 -7.51 3.81 7.75
N ARG A 275 -7.38 5.00 7.17
CA ARG A 275 -7.47 6.31 7.86
C ARG A 275 -6.50 6.44 9.06
N LEU A 276 -5.22 6.16 8.85
CA LEU A 276 -4.18 6.26 9.88
C LEU A 276 -3.14 7.32 9.53
N TYR A 277 -2.70 8.04 10.55
CA TYR A 277 -1.54 8.93 10.54
C TYR A 277 -0.56 8.55 11.66
N ASN A 278 0.75 8.73 11.49
CA ASN A 278 1.75 8.52 12.56
C ASN A 278 1.56 7.21 13.36
N SER A 279 1.41 6.09 12.65
CA SER A 279 1.01 4.80 13.24
C SER A 279 1.97 3.68 12.83
N TRP A 280 1.84 2.49 13.42
CA TRP A 280 2.74 1.38 13.09
C TRP A 280 2.11 -0.01 13.17
N VAL A 281 2.66 -0.91 12.35
CA VAL A 281 2.52 -2.36 12.49
C VAL A 281 3.90 -2.95 12.71
N LYS A 282 4.06 -3.80 13.72
CA LYS A 282 5.39 -4.30 14.11
C LYS A 282 5.39 -5.73 14.57
N ASP A 283 6.35 -6.52 14.09
CA ASP A 283 6.61 -7.87 14.60
C ASP A 283 5.37 -8.76 14.50
N ILE A 284 4.95 -9.02 13.25
CA ILE A 284 3.77 -9.82 12.92
C ILE A 284 4.16 -10.95 11.98
N VAL A 285 3.69 -12.17 12.28
CA VAL A 285 3.81 -13.33 11.39
C VAL A 285 2.43 -13.67 10.84
N ILE A 286 2.31 -13.82 9.52
CA ILE A 286 1.05 -14.12 8.84
C ILE A 286 1.20 -15.46 8.12
N VAL A 287 0.30 -16.39 8.39
CA VAL A 287 0.35 -17.75 7.87
C VAL A 287 -0.89 -18.08 7.04
N ASN A 288 -0.67 -18.49 5.79
CA ASN A 288 -1.70 -18.93 4.83
C ASN A 288 -2.79 -17.89 4.50
N ALA A 289 -2.45 -16.60 4.44
CA ALA A 289 -3.43 -15.55 4.12
C ALA A 289 -3.69 -15.41 2.62
N ASP A 290 -4.93 -15.06 2.26
CA ASP A 290 -5.26 -14.50 0.94
C ASP A 290 -4.56 -13.13 0.81
N SER A 291 -4.69 -12.27 1.83
CA SER A 291 -3.95 -11.01 1.93
C SER A 291 -3.37 -10.78 3.32
N GLY A 292 -2.09 -10.42 3.44
CA GLY A 292 -1.45 -10.19 4.73
C GLY A 292 -1.85 -8.87 5.38
N ILE A 293 -1.30 -7.77 4.86
CA ILE A 293 -1.57 -6.40 5.29
C ILE A 293 -2.00 -5.60 4.07
N LEU A 294 -3.22 -5.08 4.11
CA LEU A 294 -3.77 -4.15 3.14
C LEU A 294 -3.78 -2.75 3.76
N THR A 295 -3.66 -1.74 2.91
CA THR A 295 -3.67 -0.34 3.32
C THR A 295 -4.51 0.47 2.35
N GLU A 296 -5.24 1.47 2.85
CA GLU A 296 -5.95 2.45 2.04
C GLU A 296 -6.10 3.76 2.81
N GLU A 297 -5.72 4.89 2.20
CA GLU A 297 -5.74 6.22 2.84
C GLU A 297 -5.05 6.25 4.22
N ILE A 298 -3.78 5.88 4.25
CA ILE A 298 -2.91 6.05 5.42
C ILE A 298 -1.69 6.89 5.05
N ALA A 299 -1.12 7.59 6.03
CA ALA A 299 0.07 8.39 5.81
C ALA A 299 1.03 8.40 7.00
N ASN A 300 2.33 8.50 6.72
CA ASN A 300 3.39 8.47 7.73
C ASN A 300 3.30 7.27 8.69
N VAL A 301 3.14 6.07 8.12
CA VAL A 301 3.03 4.80 8.86
C VAL A 301 4.26 3.94 8.64
N THR A 302 4.70 3.23 9.68
CA THR A 302 5.79 2.24 9.59
C THR A 302 5.25 0.82 9.76
N ILE A 303 5.47 -0.03 8.76
CA ILE A 303 5.16 -1.46 8.77
C ILE A 303 6.49 -2.21 8.83
N GLN A 304 6.85 -2.78 9.99
CA GLN A 304 8.21 -3.32 10.17
C GLN A 304 8.23 -4.74 10.75
N ASN A 305 9.22 -5.52 10.31
CA ASN A 305 9.44 -6.90 10.76
C ASN A 305 8.18 -7.76 10.58
N ILE A 306 7.77 -7.92 9.32
CA ILE A 306 6.61 -8.73 8.93
C ILE A 306 7.11 -9.97 8.23
N THR A 307 6.59 -11.15 8.60
CA THR A 307 6.87 -12.39 7.89
C THR A 307 5.57 -12.97 7.35
N THR A 308 5.48 -13.17 6.03
CA THR A 308 4.38 -13.93 5.42
C THR A 308 4.90 -15.30 5.01
N ARG A 309 4.19 -16.36 5.40
CA ARG A 309 4.61 -17.75 5.16
C ARG A 309 3.43 -18.69 5.02
N GLY A 310 3.74 -19.95 4.70
CA GLY A 310 2.76 -21.00 4.48
C GLY A 310 2.73 -21.50 3.04
N GLU A 311 1.82 -22.43 2.77
CA GLU A 311 1.67 -23.08 1.46
C GLU A 311 0.64 -22.39 0.57
N HIS A 312 -0.25 -21.59 1.16
CA HIS A 312 -1.28 -20.87 0.41
C HIS A 312 -0.66 -19.81 -0.52
N TYR A 313 -1.23 -19.69 -1.72
CA TYR A 313 -0.84 -18.68 -2.70
C TYR A 313 -1.54 -17.36 -2.37
N ALA A 314 -0.81 -16.39 -1.85
CA ALA A 314 -1.40 -15.12 -1.45
C ALA A 314 -1.70 -14.24 -2.67
N HIS A 315 -2.76 -13.47 -2.62
CA HIS A 315 -2.96 -12.32 -3.51
C HIS A 315 -1.94 -11.23 -3.13
N TYR A 316 -2.06 -10.68 -1.92
CA TYR A 316 -1.17 -9.64 -1.39
C TYR A 316 -0.43 -10.09 -0.14
N THR A 317 0.84 -9.73 0.00
CA THR A 317 1.57 -9.88 1.27
C THR A 317 1.41 -8.61 2.11
N VAL A 318 2.13 -7.54 1.77
CA VAL A 318 2.01 -6.19 2.32
C VAL A 318 1.79 -5.25 1.15
N ALA A 319 0.57 -4.75 0.98
CA ALA A 319 0.18 -3.89 -0.12
C ALA A 319 0.02 -2.44 0.32
N MET A 320 0.56 -1.52 -0.46
CA MET A 320 0.47 -0.07 -0.25
C MET A 320 -0.48 0.54 -1.27
N ALA A 321 -1.73 0.84 -0.92
CA ALA A 321 -2.71 1.45 -1.83
C ALA A 321 -3.23 2.78 -1.30
N GLY A 322 -3.24 3.84 -2.12
CA GLY A 322 -3.74 5.15 -1.69
C GLY A 322 -3.01 5.73 -0.48
N VAL A 323 -1.71 5.46 -0.35
CA VAL A 323 -0.91 5.83 0.83
C VAL A 323 0.17 6.86 0.53
N HIS A 324 0.54 7.66 1.53
CA HIS A 324 1.60 8.67 1.42
C HIS A 324 2.67 8.51 2.51
N ASN A 325 3.94 8.49 2.13
CA ASN A 325 5.07 8.48 3.09
C ASN A 325 5.06 7.28 4.07
N VAL A 326 4.71 6.09 3.58
CA VAL A 326 4.73 4.82 4.32
C VAL A 326 6.06 4.11 4.13
N LEU A 327 6.62 3.59 5.23
CA LEU A 327 7.82 2.76 5.25
C LEU A 327 7.45 1.32 5.59
N ALA A 328 7.71 0.39 4.68
CA ALA A 328 7.73 -1.04 4.97
C ALA A 328 9.16 -1.54 5.07
N GLU A 329 9.58 -1.98 6.25
CA GLU A 329 10.97 -2.38 6.52
C GLU A 329 11.07 -3.82 7.01
N ASN A 330 12.06 -4.57 6.53
CA ASN A 330 12.32 -5.96 6.92
C ASN A 330 11.09 -6.86 6.71
N ILE A 331 10.51 -6.80 5.51
CA ILE A 331 9.42 -7.69 5.11
C ILE A 331 10.03 -8.97 4.54
N ILE A 332 9.66 -10.12 5.10
CA ILE A 332 10.11 -11.45 4.67
C ILE A 332 8.92 -12.18 4.06
N VAL A 333 9.02 -12.53 2.78
CA VAL A 333 7.99 -13.27 2.03
C VAL A 333 8.49 -14.67 1.70
N GLU A 334 8.04 -15.66 2.46
CA GLU A 334 8.42 -17.08 2.31
C GLU A 334 7.41 -17.89 1.46
N ASN A 335 6.17 -17.44 1.42
CA ASN A 335 5.11 -18.03 0.58
C ASN A 335 5.17 -17.47 -0.85
N SER A 336 4.48 -18.14 -1.77
CA SER A 336 4.24 -17.59 -3.11
C SER A 336 3.12 -16.55 -3.03
N ALA A 337 3.22 -15.48 -3.81
CA ALA A 337 2.20 -14.46 -3.90
C ALA A 337 2.09 -13.88 -5.33
N GLU A 338 0.91 -13.41 -5.70
CA GLU A 338 0.70 -12.64 -6.94
C GLU A 338 1.41 -11.28 -6.84
N HIS A 339 1.23 -10.61 -5.70
CA HIS A 339 1.77 -9.27 -5.43
C HIS A 339 2.59 -9.29 -4.12
N PRO A 340 3.87 -9.73 -4.17
CA PRO A 340 4.69 -9.93 -2.98
C PRO A 340 5.25 -8.65 -2.36
N LEU A 341 5.39 -7.56 -3.12
CA LEU A 341 5.61 -6.20 -2.63
C LEU A 341 4.96 -5.27 -3.67
N SER A 342 3.98 -4.46 -3.27
CA SER A 342 3.12 -3.78 -4.24
C SER A 342 2.79 -2.33 -3.86
N PHE A 343 3.10 -1.41 -4.78
CA PHE A 343 2.58 -0.04 -4.74
C PHE A 343 1.36 0.09 -5.66
N ASN A 344 0.20 0.27 -5.07
CA ASN A 344 -1.06 0.39 -5.76
C ASN A 344 -1.42 1.84 -6.12
N THR A 345 -2.57 2.01 -6.79
CA THR A 345 -3.15 3.31 -7.20
C THR A 345 -3.03 4.37 -6.10
N PHE A 346 -2.60 5.58 -6.47
CA PHE A 346 -2.38 6.75 -5.61
C PHE A 346 -1.29 6.64 -4.53
N SER A 347 -0.48 5.57 -4.52
CA SER A 347 0.63 5.45 -3.58
C SER A 347 1.78 6.39 -3.93
N THR A 348 2.16 7.27 -3.02
CA THR A 348 3.22 8.27 -3.25
C THR A 348 4.28 8.31 -2.15
N LYS A 349 5.55 8.45 -2.55
CA LYS A 349 6.68 8.66 -1.63
C LYS A 349 6.84 7.56 -0.57
N ASN A 350 6.49 6.33 -0.93
CA ASN A 350 6.57 5.16 -0.04
C ASN A 350 7.84 4.35 -0.27
N VAL A 351 8.21 3.53 0.71
CA VAL A 351 9.46 2.77 0.67
C VAL A 351 9.24 1.33 1.11
N TYR A 352 9.67 0.37 0.30
CA TYR A 352 10.03 -0.97 0.77
C TYR A 352 11.52 -1.01 1.01
N LYS A 353 11.96 -1.35 2.22
CA LYS A 353 13.37 -1.33 2.64
C LYS A 353 13.78 -2.67 3.24
N ASN A 354 14.93 -3.20 2.83
CA ASN A 354 15.51 -4.42 3.39
C ASN A 354 14.56 -5.64 3.36
N CYS A 355 13.74 -5.75 2.31
CA CYS A 355 12.81 -6.87 2.18
C CYS A 355 13.44 -8.05 1.45
N THR A 356 12.96 -9.26 1.73
CA THR A 356 13.39 -10.49 1.07
C THR A 356 12.19 -11.26 0.53
N ILE A 357 12.22 -11.61 -0.76
CA ILE A 357 11.20 -12.46 -1.40
C ILE A 357 11.85 -13.79 -1.80
N TYR A 358 11.36 -14.90 -1.25
CA TYR A 358 11.97 -16.23 -1.44
C TYR A 358 11.42 -17.01 -2.64
N LYS A 359 10.25 -16.67 -3.16
CA LYS A 359 9.58 -17.42 -4.22
C LYS A 359 8.93 -16.48 -5.21
N LYS A 360 9.10 -16.77 -6.51
CA LYS A 360 8.44 -16.07 -7.64
C LYS A 360 8.39 -14.54 -7.46
N PRO A 361 9.55 -13.89 -7.27
CA PRO A 361 9.59 -12.47 -6.93
C PRO A 361 9.08 -11.59 -8.06
N VAL A 362 8.29 -10.58 -7.69
CA VAL A 362 7.87 -9.50 -8.58
C VAL A 362 7.95 -8.20 -7.79
N LEU A 363 8.54 -7.15 -8.37
CA LEU A 363 8.51 -5.81 -7.80
C LEU A 363 7.34 -5.07 -8.46
N ASP A 364 6.18 -5.14 -7.81
CA ASP A 364 4.91 -4.77 -8.41
C ASP A 364 4.55 -3.30 -8.16
N GLN A 365 4.05 -2.63 -9.20
CA GLN A 365 3.33 -1.37 -9.04
C GLN A 365 2.12 -1.28 -9.99
N HIS A 366 0.95 -1.02 -9.44
CA HIS A 366 -0.27 -0.89 -10.25
C HIS A 366 -0.29 0.41 -11.06
N SER A 367 -1.34 0.56 -11.84
CA SER A 367 -1.70 1.80 -12.51
C SER A 367 -2.37 2.81 -11.56
N GLY A 368 -2.44 4.08 -11.98
CA GLY A 368 -3.27 5.11 -11.35
C GLY A 368 -2.47 6.08 -10.48
N ALA A 369 -1.63 6.89 -11.12
CA ALA A 369 -0.92 8.02 -10.52
C ALA A 369 -0.09 7.73 -9.25
N ASN A 370 0.31 6.48 -8.97
CA ASN A 370 1.32 6.20 -7.93
C ASN A 370 2.70 6.65 -8.43
N HIS A 371 3.51 7.32 -7.62
CA HIS A 371 4.78 7.88 -8.10
C HIS A 371 5.78 8.12 -6.98
N GLN A 372 7.06 8.24 -7.35
CA GLN A 372 8.14 8.51 -6.40
C GLN A 372 8.24 7.49 -5.26
N ASN A 373 7.85 6.24 -5.52
CA ASN A 373 8.03 5.15 -4.57
C ASN A 373 9.43 4.54 -4.73
N LEU A 374 9.92 3.90 -3.67
CA LEU A 374 11.28 3.36 -3.59
C LEU A 374 11.26 1.89 -3.16
N PHE A 375 11.88 1.03 -3.98
CA PHE A 375 12.35 -0.29 -3.57
C PHE A 375 13.84 -0.16 -3.20
N ASP A 376 14.18 -0.36 -1.93
CA ASP A 376 15.50 -0.09 -1.37
C ASP A 376 16.11 -1.34 -0.74
N ASN A 377 17.26 -1.76 -1.25
CA ASN A 377 18.03 -2.89 -0.72
C ASN A 377 17.20 -4.19 -0.61
N ILE A 378 16.48 -4.53 -1.68
CA ILE A 378 15.62 -5.72 -1.73
C ILE A 378 16.42 -6.94 -2.19
N THR A 379 16.25 -8.07 -1.53
CA THR A 379 16.77 -9.37 -1.99
C THR A 379 15.63 -10.22 -2.57
N VAL A 380 15.83 -10.75 -3.76
CA VAL A 380 14.84 -11.59 -4.45
C VAL A 380 15.45 -12.93 -4.86
N HIS A 381 14.73 -14.02 -4.61
CA HIS A 381 15.15 -15.36 -4.99
C HIS A 381 14.36 -15.86 -6.20
N ILE A 382 15.04 -16.01 -7.33
CA ILE A 382 14.45 -16.60 -8.54
C ILE A 382 14.67 -18.11 -8.45
N ASN A 383 13.62 -18.83 -8.08
CA ASN A 383 13.58 -20.29 -7.96
C ASN A 383 13.19 -20.98 -9.28
N GLU A 384 12.40 -20.30 -10.11
CA GLU A 384 11.97 -20.80 -11.41
C GLU A 384 12.36 -19.82 -12.51
N LEU A 385 13.27 -20.21 -13.41
CA LEU A 385 13.63 -19.44 -14.60
C LEU A 385 13.21 -20.20 -15.85
N LYS A 386 12.47 -19.54 -16.74
CA LYS A 386 12.04 -20.09 -18.04
C LYS A 386 12.78 -19.38 -19.16
N GLY A 387 13.77 -20.04 -19.75
CA GLY A 387 14.63 -19.44 -20.78
C GLY A 387 15.68 -18.50 -20.19
N ASP A 388 15.94 -17.39 -20.88
CA ASP A 388 16.98 -16.40 -20.57
C ASP A 388 16.41 -15.08 -20.02
N SER A 389 15.11 -15.03 -19.68
CA SER A 389 14.47 -13.81 -19.17
C SER A 389 13.56 -14.08 -17.98
N TYR A 390 13.37 -13.05 -17.16
CA TYR A 390 12.50 -13.07 -16.00
C TYR A 390 11.78 -11.72 -15.82
N PRO A 391 10.44 -11.72 -15.68
CA PRO A 391 9.64 -10.50 -15.56
C PRO A 391 9.66 -9.95 -14.13
N LEU A 392 10.82 -9.48 -13.68
CA LEU A 392 10.99 -8.94 -12.32
C LEU A 392 10.16 -7.68 -12.07
N PHE A 393 10.00 -6.84 -13.09
CA PHE A 393 9.24 -5.59 -13.02
C PHE A 393 7.88 -5.82 -13.66
N ALA A 394 6.86 -6.14 -12.88
CA ALA A 394 5.51 -6.29 -13.40
C ALA A 394 4.60 -5.23 -12.78
N GLY A 395 3.52 -4.87 -13.48
CA GLY A 395 2.54 -3.95 -12.94
C GLY A 395 1.13 -4.41 -13.22
N GLY A 396 0.25 -4.20 -12.25
CA GLY A 396 -1.18 -4.44 -12.38
C GLY A 396 -2.01 -3.19 -12.61
N GLY A 397 -3.29 -3.31 -12.28
CA GLY A 397 -4.27 -2.23 -12.31
C GLY A 397 -5.08 -2.16 -13.60
N ALA A 398 -6.23 -1.50 -13.50
CA ALA A 398 -7.16 -1.39 -14.61
C ALA A 398 -6.64 -0.45 -15.71
N GLY A 399 -6.92 -0.80 -16.98
CA GLY A 399 -6.45 -0.04 -18.15
C GLY A 399 -6.81 1.45 -18.15
N TYR A 400 -7.94 1.81 -17.54
CA TYR A 400 -8.39 3.20 -17.42
C TYR A 400 -7.59 4.03 -16.41
N TRP A 401 -6.71 3.39 -15.63
CA TRP A 401 -5.77 4.04 -14.71
C TRP A 401 -4.32 4.02 -15.24
N LYS A 402 -4.06 3.45 -16.42
CA LYS A 402 -2.71 3.39 -17.01
C LYS A 402 -2.04 4.77 -17.09
N PRO A 403 -0.70 4.86 -17.14
CA PRO A 403 0.28 3.76 -17.13
C PRO A 403 0.39 2.96 -15.82
N SER A 404 0.94 1.74 -15.90
CA SER A 404 1.41 0.96 -14.75
C SER A 404 2.75 1.51 -14.25
N HIS A 405 3.04 1.36 -12.95
CA HIS A 405 4.15 2.06 -12.28
C HIS A 405 4.02 3.60 -12.31
N GLY A 406 2.75 4.05 -12.46
CA GLY A 406 2.23 5.41 -12.31
C GLY A 406 3.21 6.53 -12.67
N GLY A 407 3.28 7.66 -11.99
CA GLY A 407 4.11 8.81 -12.41
C GLY A 407 5.64 8.62 -12.31
N ALA A 408 6.37 9.64 -12.74
CA ALA A 408 7.82 9.63 -12.86
C ALA A 408 8.57 9.38 -11.54
N TYR A 409 9.81 8.89 -11.68
CA TYR A 409 10.82 8.77 -10.61
C TYR A 409 10.58 7.68 -9.55
N SER A 410 9.74 6.68 -9.83
CA SER A 410 9.82 5.41 -9.09
C SER A 410 11.25 4.87 -9.16
N THR A 411 11.80 4.47 -8.02
CA THR A 411 13.22 4.16 -7.86
C THR A 411 13.42 2.75 -7.34
N PHE A 412 14.35 2.03 -7.96
CA PHE A 412 14.86 0.74 -7.56
C PHE A 412 16.33 0.92 -7.22
N TRP A 413 16.69 0.68 -5.96
CA TRP A 413 18.01 0.92 -5.43
C TRP A 413 18.58 -0.36 -4.81
N ASN A 414 19.75 -0.76 -5.29
CA ASN A 414 20.53 -1.88 -4.76
C ASN A 414 19.76 -3.20 -4.66
N ILE A 415 19.11 -3.63 -5.75
CA ILE A 415 18.35 -4.90 -5.77
C ILE A 415 19.30 -6.07 -5.98
N ASN A 416 19.27 -7.03 -5.05
CA ASN A 416 20.07 -8.25 -5.08
C ASN A 416 19.24 -9.45 -5.57
N ILE A 417 19.69 -10.10 -6.64
CA ILE A 417 19.03 -11.25 -7.23
C ILE A 417 19.83 -12.53 -6.92
N VAL A 418 19.18 -13.47 -6.25
CA VAL A 418 19.72 -14.79 -5.98
C VAL A 418 19.01 -15.80 -6.87
N LEU A 419 19.68 -16.25 -7.93
CA LEU A 419 19.18 -17.34 -8.76
C LEU A 419 19.53 -18.69 -8.11
N GLU A 420 18.61 -19.64 -8.08
CA GLU A 420 18.83 -20.95 -7.43
C GLU A 420 19.88 -21.81 -8.16
N SER A 421 19.90 -21.77 -9.49
CA SER A 421 20.81 -22.57 -10.33
C SER A 421 21.62 -21.71 -11.32
N PRO A 422 22.47 -20.77 -10.85
CA PRO A 422 23.17 -19.81 -11.71
C PRO A 422 24.23 -20.48 -12.60
N HIS A 423 24.79 -21.60 -12.14
CA HIS A 423 25.82 -22.37 -12.84
C HIS A 423 25.34 -23.04 -14.14
N LEU A 424 24.02 -23.11 -14.36
CA LEU A 424 23.44 -23.65 -15.59
C LEU A 424 23.37 -22.61 -16.72
N LEU A 425 23.61 -21.34 -16.42
CA LEU A 425 23.52 -20.25 -17.38
C LEU A 425 24.86 -20.03 -18.09
N LYS A 426 24.77 -19.77 -19.40
CA LYS A 426 25.91 -19.36 -20.23
C LYS A 426 25.87 -17.89 -20.59
N ASP A 427 24.66 -17.34 -20.65
CA ASP A 427 24.37 -15.97 -21.04
C ASP A 427 23.74 -15.21 -19.87
N PRO A 428 23.85 -13.86 -19.85
CA PRO A 428 23.17 -13.03 -18.85
C PRO A 428 21.65 -13.21 -18.88
N VAL A 429 21.00 -13.14 -17.71
CA VAL A 429 19.53 -13.18 -17.61
C VAL A 429 18.95 -11.79 -17.83
N LEU A 430 17.98 -11.68 -18.73
CA LEU A 430 17.22 -10.44 -18.95
C LEU A 430 16.13 -10.27 -17.89
N LEU A 431 16.28 -9.26 -17.03
CA LEU A 431 15.24 -8.79 -16.12
C LEU A 431 14.36 -7.77 -16.85
N ASN A 432 13.07 -8.06 -17.01
CA ASN A 432 12.13 -7.26 -17.80
C ASN A 432 10.73 -7.18 -17.16
N GLY A 433 9.73 -6.83 -17.96
CA GLY A 433 8.30 -6.88 -17.64
C GLY A 433 7.58 -5.54 -17.73
N MET A 434 8.31 -4.43 -17.68
CA MET A 434 7.73 -3.08 -17.70
C MET A 434 7.94 -2.34 -19.03
N LEU A 435 6.83 -1.87 -19.61
CA LEU A 435 6.78 -1.18 -20.91
C LEU A 435 6.23 0.24 -20.84
N ASP A 436 5.54 0.59 -19.76
CA ASP A 436 4.81 1.84 -19.61
C ASP A 436 5.12 2.57 -18.31
N GLY A 437 6.25 2.29 -17.63
CA GLY A 437 6.68 2.99 -16.42
C GLY A 437 7.68 4.11 -16.71
N PRO A 438 7.25 5.37 -16.92
CA PRO A 438 8.13 6.40 -17.43
C PRO A 438 9.14 6.90 -16.38
N HIS A 439 10.36 7.21 -16.82
CA HIS A 439 11.38 7.92 -16.02
C HIS A 439 11.78 7.22 -14.71
N ALA A 440 11.65 5.90 -14.65
CA ALA A 440 12.12 5.13 -13.51
C ALA A 440 13.64 5.28 -13.29
N ARG A 441 14.10 5.13 -12.05
CA ARG A 441 15.52 5.06 -11.71
C ARG A 441 15.85 3.65 -11.28
N VAL A 442 16.66 2.93 -12.06
CA VAL A 442 17.04 1.54 -11.77
C VAL A 442 18.55 1.49 -11.57
N ILE A 443 18.99 1.42 -10.32
CA ILE A 443 20.39 1.63 -9.94
C ILE A 443 20.85 0.50 -9.02
N GLY A 444 21.96 -0.16 -9.38
CA GLY A 444 22.59 -1.17 -8.52
C GLY A 444 21.93 -2.55 -8.54
N ILE A 445 21.42 -2.97 -9.71
CA ILE A 445 20.90 -4.34 -9.89
C ILE A 445 22.07 -5.31 -9.94
N HIS A 446 22.13 -6.27 -9.03
CA HIS A 446 23.26 -7.20 -8.91
C HIS A 446 22.81 -8.57 -8.41
N GLY A 447 23.72 -9.56 -8.38
CA GLY A 447 23.39 -10.88 -7.86
C GLY A 447 24.47 -11.92 -8.10
N ASN A 448 24.11 -13.19 -8.00
CA ASN A 448 25.03 -14.34 -8.13
C ASN A 448 25.29 -14.80 -9.58
N THR A 449 24.83 -14.03 -10.58
CA THR A 449 25.11 -14.20 -12.01
C THR A 449 25.09 -12.84 -12.71
N SER A 450 25.29 -12.82 -14.03
CA SER A 450 25.17 -11.61 -14.84
C SER A 450 23.72 -11.37 -15.28
N PHE A 451 23.31 -10.10 -15.27
CA PHE A 451 21.98 -9.65 -15.65
C PHE A 451 22.03 -8.55 -16.72
N LEU A 452 21.00 -8.53 -17.56
CA LEU A 452 20.58 -7.39 -18.35
C LEU A 452 19.30 -6.84 -17.76
N VAL A 453 19.08 -5.53 -17.85
CA VAL A 453 17.87 -4.89 -17.31
C VAL A 453 17.18 -4.13 -18.43
N LYS A 454 15.90 -4.42 -18.63
CA LYS A 454 15.01 -3.70 -19.54
C LYS A 454 13.85 -3.12 -18.76
N TYR A 455 13.70 -1.80 -18.83
CA TYR A 455 12.63 -1.05 -18.19
C TYR A 455 12.29 0.15 -19.08
N GLU A 456 11.03 0.30 -19.47
CA GLU A 456 10.59 1.31 -20.44
C GLU A 456 9.37 2.11 -19.93
N PRO A 457 9.17 3.35 -20.45
CA PRO A 457 10.09 4.12 -21.28
C PRO A 457 11.03 5.02 -20.46
N LEU A 458 12.14 5.46 -21.09
CA LEU A 458 13.04 6.50 -20.55
C LEU A 458 13.60 6.21 -19.14
N ALA A 459 13.74 4.94 -18.77
CA ALA A 459 14.35 4.57 -17.50
C ALA A 459 15.84 4.95 -17.47
N TYR A 460 16.27 5.49 -16.35
CA TYR A 460 17.70 5.69 -16.07
C TYR A 460 18.26 4.44 -15.42
N ILE A 461 18.97 3.64 -16.19
CA ILE A 461 19.57 2.37 -15.76
C ILE A 461 21.08 2.58 -15.58
N LYS A 462 21.59 2.29 -14.38
CA LYS A 462 23.03 2.39 -14.05
C LYS A 462 23.46 1.28 -13.09
N MET A 463 24.76 0.99 -13.10
CA MET A 463 25.39 0.06 -12.16
C MET A 463 24.75 -1.35 -12.19
N THR A 464 24.32 -1.81 -13.37
CA THR A 464 23.92 -3.20 -13.56
C THR A 464 25.13 -4.12 -13.35
N ASN A 465 24.92 -5.22 -12.63
CA ASN A 465 25.92 -6.15 -12.11
C ASN A 465 26.91 -5.52 -11.11
N GLN A 466 26.54 -4.42 -10.45
CA GLN A 466 27.35 -3.77 -9.43
C GLN A 466 26.51 -3.51 -8.18
N SER A 467 26.98 -4.02 -7.04
CA SER A 467 26.39 -3.74 -5.73
C SER A 467 26.82 -2.35 -5.23
N LEU A 468 25.92 -1.64 -4.57
CA LEU A 468 26.16 -0.31 -4.00
C LEU A 468 26.65 -0.43 -2.55
N HIS A 469 27.79 -1.09 -2.33
CA HIS A 469 28.29 -1.40 -0.98
C HIS A 469 28.48 -0.19 -0.06
N ASP A 470 28.89 0.97 -0.61
CA ASP A 470 29.12 2.19 0.17
C ASP A 470 27.80 2.90 0.54
N VAL A 471 26.74 2.68 -0.25
CA VAL A 471 25.42 3.29 -0.07
C VAL A 471 24.35 2.22 -0.33
N PRO A 472 24.23 1.20 0.53
CA PRO A 472 23.35 0.05 0.26
C PRO A 472 21.87 0.42 0.32
N SER A 473 21.52 1.44 1.12
CA SER A 473 20.17 1.99 1.23
C SER A 473 20.18 3.48 0.90
N LEU A 474 19.37 3.88 -0.09
CA LEU A 474 19.16 5.29 -0.42
C LEU A 474 18.38 6.00 0.70
N TYR A 475 17.41 5.32 1.30
CA TYR A 475 16.63 5.84 2.41
C TYR A 475 17.54 6.20 3.60
N ASP A 476 18.40 5.28 4.03
CA ASP A 476 19.30 5.51 5.17
C ASP A 476 20.34 6.59 4.84
N TYR A 477 20.87 6.61 3.62
CA TYR A 477 21.77 7.67 3.18
C TYR A 477 21.11 9.06 3.28
N GLN A 478 19.88 9.20 2.77
CA GLN A 478 19.15 10.45 2.85
C GLN A 478 18.79 10.81 4.30
N LEU A 479 18.39 9.84 5.12
CA LEU A 479 18.06 10.07 6.52
C LEU A 479 19.27 10.59 7.30
N ASN A 480 20.45 10.02 7.06
CA ASN A 480 21.71 10.42 7.69
C ASN A 480 22.28 11.74 7.17
N SER A 481 21.75 12.26 6.06
CA SER A 481 22.20 13.51 5.43
C SER A 481 21.32 14.73 5.79
N ARG A 482 20.33 14.57 6.68
CA ARG A 482 19.36 15.61 7.05
C ARG A 482 19.82 16.53 8.17
#